data_AF-A0A934BSQ6-F1
#
_entry.id   AF-A0A934BSQ6-F1
#
_cell.length_a   1.000
_cell.length_b   1.000
_cell.length_c   1.000
_cell.angle_alpha   90.00
_cell.angle_beta   90.00
_cell.angle_gamma   90.00
#
_symmetry.space_group_name_H-M   'P 1'
#
loop_
_entity.id
_entity.type
_entity.pdbx_description
1 polymer ?
#
loop_
_entity_poly.entity_id
_entity_poly.type
_entity_poly.pdbx_seq_one_letter_code
_entity_poly.pdbx_strand_id
1 'polypeptide(L)'
;MKGFSQTLILGGMLLLGISAASGQIRQFRPIRPASPAAPATRTAEQNLIPNADFLANPPLRGWRTDFGFEGWYKNNKDYVRIVTDHAPRPGVRVVEINQPPGVASNQGTKLQSPFIKCEPGATYSASVDVMTWHPVAFAKVFVMVYTTNPEPELHMLTTTQIPAGNGLPALKQCYRVQFPNPEKGKKWVTTSREFTVPEKVSVKRATALLVEGDLRDVEGLAVKLKETSHPVSKFLFEQLSAETKKQMATEPFPDSLGGLLMADLNKILKGPNIYTPERFAQVRIQGDMTAAQERYASFKQEDIRNVEGMAARLQKGTDPLSKFLMEKFSTNTRRQVHNFGSNAKRHSTLSPAEELQKSLVKEFNELGLGDCFYTTELFAQVQLSAATQAAVKQPPRGPELVKLNRTLLEEAFPTELAKAGDAAAGPPARDNVRTNRLLLEDTYPEIEKLKRRPDVTQRPEYMTFQPEMFGTALQEKSNIVSYFCNFKIVKVKAAE
;
A
#
# COMPACT_ATOMS: atom_id res chain seq x y z
N MET A 1 37.17 -59.60 13.85
CA MET A 1 36.20 -60.43 13.09
C MET A 1 35.77 -59.64 11.85
N LYS A 2 36.09 -60.21 10.66
CA LYS A 2 35.57 -60.01 9.28
C LYS A 2 35.41 -58.55 8.79
N GLY A 3 36.13 -58.03 7.79
CA GLY A 3 36.50 -58.57 6.45
C GLY A 3 35.55 -57.95 5.40
N PHE A 4 35.84 -57.57 4.15
CA PHE A 4 36.88 -57.80 3.11
C PHE A 4 36.65 -56.66 2.05
N SER A 5 37.65 -55.95 1.53
CA SER A 5 38.51 -56.22 0.34
C SER A 5 38.01 -55.69 -1.03
N GLN A 6 38.94 -54.94 -1.64
CA GLN A 6 39.23 -54.53 -3.03
C GLN A 6 38.64 -55.36 -4.20
N THR A 7 38.59 -54.76 -5.41
CA THR A 7 39.33 -55.21 -6.63
C THR A 7 39.24 -54.20 -7.81
N LEU A 8 40.38 -53.97 -8.44
CA LEU A 8 40.68 -53.25 -9.70
C LEU A 8 40.49 -54.19 -10.91
N ILE A 9 40.30 -53.70 -12.16
CA ILE A 9 40.93 -54.27 -13.38
C ILE A 9 40.83 -53.29 -14.57
N LEU A 10 41.91 -53.28 -15.35
CA LEU A 10 42.31 -52.52 -16.54
C LEU A 10 41.89 -53.17 -17.87
N GLY A 11 41.98 -52.39 -18.97
CA GLY A 11 42.36 -52.86 -20.33
C GLY A 11 41.23 -52.85 -21.36
N GLY A 12 41.38 -52.40 -22.62
CA GLY A 12 42.57 -52.07 -23.40
C GLY A 12 42.23 -51.51 -24.79
N MET A 13 43.25 -50.92 -25.41
CA MET A 13 43.37 -50.40 -26.78
C MET A 13 43.42 -51.52 -27.84
N LEU A 14 42.94 -51.27 -29.07
CA LEU A 14 43.60 -51.75 -30.29
C LEU A 14 43.29 -50.86 -31.51
N LEU A 15 44.28 -50.67 -32.37
CA LEU A 15 44.42 -49.73 -33.48
C LEU A 15 44.94 -50.54 -34.70
N LEU A 16 44.75 -49.97 -35.91
CA LEU A 16 45.30 -50.35 -37.24
C LEU A 16 44.52 -51.50 -37.94
N GLY A 17 44.12 -51.46 -39.22
CA GLY A 17 44.56 -50.68 -40.38
C GLY A 17 45.16 -51.64 -41.42
N ILE A 18 44.64 -51.66 -42.66
CA ILE A 18 45.34 -51.86 -43.96
C ILE A 18 44.34 -52.02 -45.13
N SER A 19 44.78 -51.47 -46.25
CA SER A 19 44.20 -51.26 -47.58
C SER A 19 44.12 -52.51 -48.47
N ALA A 20 43.17 -52.52 -49.43
CA ALA A 20 43.37 -53.11 -50.77
C ALA A 20 42.35 -52.54 -51.78
N ALA A 21 42.82 -52.27 -52.99
CA ALA A 21 42.15 -51.58 -54.08
C ALA A 21 41.42 -52.52 -55.07
N SER A 22 40.39 -52.02 -55.77
CA SER A 22 40.25 -52.02 -57.25
C SER A 22 38.79 -51.86 -57.71
N GLY A 23 38.58 -51.14 -58.82
CA GLY A 23 37.35 -51.19 -59.62
C GLY A 23 36.59 -49.86 -59.78
N GLN A 24 36.94 -49.09 -60.82
CA GLN A 24 36.11 -48.00 -61.34
C GLN A 24 34.74 -48.53 -61.78
N ILE A 25 33.66 -47.76 -61.56
CA ILE A 25 32.63 -47.40 -62.57
C ILE A 25 31.60 -46.42 -61.99
N ARG A 26 31.37 -45.36 -62.78
CA ARG A 26 30.23 -44.40 -62.82
C ARG A 26 30.13 -43.29 -61.76
N GLN A 27 30.34 -42.09 -62.31
CA GLN A 27 30.13 -40.76 -61.75
C GLN A 27 28.71 -40.57 -61.18
N PHE A 28 28.64 -40.20 -59.90
CA PHE A 28 27.53 -39.42 -59.35
C PHE A 28 28.14 -38.21 -58.65
N ARG A 29 27.67 -37.01 -59.00
CA ARG A 29 28.04 -35.77 -58.30
C ARG A 29 27.56 -35.86 -56.85
N PRO A 30 28.42 -35.75 -55.83
CA PRO A 30 27.96 -35.60 -54.46
C PRO A 30 27.39 -34.18 -54.28
N ILE A 31 26.15 -34.12 -53.82
CA ILE A 31 25.55 -32.90 -53.27
C ILE A 31 26.41 -32.50 -52.06
N ARG A 32 27.05 -31.33 -52.12
CA ARG A 32 27.75 -30.75 -50.97
C ARG A 32 26.75 -30.61 -49.82
N PRO A 33 27.00 -31.20 -48.62
CA PRO A 33 26.25 -30.81 -47.45
C PRO A 33 26.49 -29.32 -47.19
N ALA A 34 25.40 -28.57 -47.01
CA ALA A 34 25.47 -27.16 -46.66
C ALA A 34 26.35 -27.01 -45.42
N SER A 35 27.31 -26.08 -45.47
CA SER A 35 28.08 -25.69 -44.30
C SER A 35 27.11 -25.27 -43.19
N PRO A 36 27.33 -25.68 -41.92
CA PRO A 36 26.51 -25.20 -40.83
C PRO A 36 26.57 -23.67 -40.83
N ALA A 37 25.38 -23.06 -40.83
CA ALA A 37 25.24 -21.60 -40.78
C ALA A 37 26.09 -21.08 -39.62
N ALA A 38 26.91 -20.07 -39.90
CA ALA A 38 27.67 -19.37 -38.89
C ALA A 38 26.72 -18.98 -37.73
N PRO A 39 27.12 -19.14 -36.46
CA PRO A 39 26.27 -18.77 -35.33
C PRO A 39 25.86 -17.32 -35.52
N ALA A 40 24.54 -17.09 -35.54
CA ALA A 40 23.98 -15.75 -35.63
C ALA A 40 24.72 -14.87 -34.62
N THR A 41 25.35 -13.81 -35.12
CA THR A 41 26.04 -12.80 -34.32
C THR A 41 25.04 -12.35 -33.26
N ARG A 42 25.23 -12.79 -32.00
CA ARG A 42 24.44 -12.30 -30.86
C ARG A 42 24.58 -10.79 -30.89
N THR A 43 23.52 -10.11 -31.31
CA THR A 43 23.43 -8.66 -31.23
C THR A 43 23.77 -8.30 -29.79
N ALA A 44 24.76 -7.41 -29.59
CA ALA A 44 25.21 -7.05 -28.25
C ALA A 44 23.98 -6.69 -27.41
N GLU A 45 23.74 -7.45 -26.34
CA GLU A 45 22.54 -7.34 -25.52
C GLU A 45 22.43 -5.91 -24.99
N GLN A 46 21.50 -5.12 -25.52
CA GLN A 46 21.33 -3.73 -25.15
C GLN A 46 20.79 -3.66 -23.72
N ASN A 47 21.54 -2.99 -22.83
CA ASN A 47 21.06 -2.71 -21.48
C ASN A 47 19.90 -1.72 -21.53
N LEU A 48 18.76 -2.10 -20.99
CA LEU A 48 17.53 -1.32 -21.00
C LEU A 48 17.47 -0.28 -19.87
N ILE A 49 18.35 -0.35 -18.87
CA ILE A 49 18.45 0.67 -17.82
C ILE A 49 19.21 1.89 -18.37
N PRO A 50 18.58 3.07 -18.51
CA PRO A 50 19.30 4.27 -18.90
C PRO A 50 20.21 4.73 -17.75
N ASN A 51 21.42 5.20 -18.10
CA ASN A 51 22.43 5.64 -17.12
C ASN A 51 22.76 4.55 -16.05
N ALA A 52 22.89 3.31 -16.50
CA ALA A 52 23.23 2.14 -15.68
C ALA A 52 24.65 2.14 -15.06
N ASP A 53 25.54 2.91 -15.67
CA ASP A 53 26.96 3.07 -15.34
C ASP A 53 27.25 4.39 -14.60
N PHE A 54 26.21 5.18 -14.33
CA PHE A 54 26.29 6.48 -13.65
C PHE A 54 27.19 7.51 -14.37
N LEU A 55 27.39 7.36 -15.69
CA LEU A 55 28.21 8.29 -16.47
C LEU A 55 27.51 9.62 -16.76
N ALA A 56 26.19 9.71 -16.58
CA ALA A 56 25.44 10.96 -16.78
C ALA A 56 25.91 12.09 -15.84
N ASN A 57 25.45 13.31 -16.15
CA ASN A 57 25.59 14.48 -15.27
C ASN A 57 24.19 15.08 -14.99
N PRO A 58 23.71 15.09 -13.73
CA PRO A 58 24.34 14.47 -12.56
C PRO A 58 24.39 12.93 -12.66
N PRO A 59 25.34 12.25 -11.98
CA PRO A 59 25.52 10.80 -12.12
C PRO A 59 24.29 9.96 -11.73
N LEU A 60 23.47 10.45 -10.80
CA LEU A 60 22.21 9.82 -10.39
C LEU A 60 21.01 10.29 -11.23
N ARG A 61 21.21 10.93 -12.38
CA ARG A 61 20.10 11.39 -13.24
C ARG A 61 19.18 10.22 -13.60
N GLY A 62 17.90 10.37 -13.26
CA GLY A 62 16.85 9.38 -13.46
C GLY A 62 16.73 8.34 -12.34
N TRP A 63 17.74 8.19 -11.49
CA TRP A 63 17.69 7.29 -10.35
C TRP A 63 16.94 7.92 -9.18
N ARG A 64 16.11 7.13 -8.51
CA ARG A 64 15.39 7.56 -7.32
C ARG A 64 16.07 7.04 -6.06
N THR A 65 16.42 7.97 -5.19
CA THR A 65 17.02 7.73 -3.86
C THR A 65 16.14 8.27 -2.73
N ASP A 66 15.14 9.10 -3.02
CA ASP A 66 14.20 9.65 -2.04
C ASP A 66 12.84 8.93 -2.10
N PHE A 67 12.41 8.46 -0.93
CA PHE A 67 11.17 7.72 -0.71
C PHE A 67 10.39 8.32 0.47
N GLY A 68 10.19 9.64 0.49
CA GLY A 68 9.49 10.34 1.58
C GLY A 68 8.09 9.82 1.97
N PHE A 69 7.48 8.98 1.13
CA PHE A 69 6.19 8.32 1.40
C PHE A 69 6.32 6.96 2.10
N GLU A 70 7.51 6.37 2.13
CA GLU A 70 7.81 5.14 2.88
C GLU A 70 8.53 5.55 4.17
N GLY A 71 7.86 5.45 5.32
CA GLY A 71 8.43 5.90 6.60
C GLY A 71 9.82 5.33 6.91
N TRP A 72 10.11 4.11 6.47
CA TRP A 72 11.41 3.45 6.63
C TRP A 72 12.50 3.96 5.67
N TYR A 73 12.15 4.63 4.57
CA TYR A 73 13.12 5.09 3.56
C TYR A 73 13.12 6.62 3.39
N LYS A 74 12.46 7.35 4.29
CA LYS A 74 12.37 8.82 4.25
C LYS A 74 13.73 9.51 4.16
N ASN A 75 14.73 8.98 4.87
CA ASN A 75 16.08 9.55 4.91
C ASN A 75 17.06 8.80 3.99
N ASN A 76 16.56 7.94 3.09
CA ASN A 76 17.40 7.06 2.28
C ASN A 76 18.40 7.84 1.41
N LYS A 77 17.98 8.98 0.84
CA LYS A 77 18.83 9.83 0.00
C LYS A 77 20.08 10.34 0.71
N ASP A 78 20.03 10.50 2.03
CA ASP A 78 21.13 11.05 2.82
C ASP A 78 22.28 10.03 2.94
N TYR A 79 22.03 8.77 2.62
CA TYR A 79 23.00 7.68 2.66
C TYR A 79 23.55 7.30 1.27
N VAL A 80 23.03 7.89 0.18
CA VAL A 80 23.42 7.54 -1.19
C VAL A 80 24.31 8.62 -1.79
N ARG A 81 25.52 8.26 -2.19
CA ARG A 81 26.44 9.17 -2.89
C ARG A 81 27.21 8.48 -4.00
N ILE A 82 27.78 9.26 -4.90
CA ILE A 82 28.66 8.76 -5.96
C ILE A 82 30.10 8.84 -5.45
N VAL A 83 30.85 7.77 -5.66
CA VAL A 83 32.28 7.73 -5.32
C VAL A 83 33.08 8.11 -6.54
N THR A 84 33.83 9.21 -6.44
CA THR A 84 34.66 9.73 -7.53
C THR A 84 36.15 9.64 -7.23
N ASP A 85 36.51 9.50 -5.96
CA ASP A 85 37.86 9.69 -5.42
C ASP A 85 38.52 8.39 -4.93
N HIS A 86 37.72 7.35 -4.62
CA HIS A 86 38.22 6.06 -4.15
C HIS A 86 37.37 4.89 -4.67
N ALA A 87 37.09 4.89 -5.98
CA ALA A 87 36.29 3.83 -6.60
C ALA A 87 36.95 2.46 -6.33
N PRO A 88 36.27 1.52 -5.65
CA PRO A 88 36.78 0.19 -5.34
C PRO A 88 36.96 -0.70 -6.58
N ARG A 89 36.62 -0.17 -7.77
CA ARG A 89 36.88 -0.75 -9.08
C ARG A 89 37.41 0.35 -10.00
N PRO A 90 38.69 0.31 -10.40
CA PRO A 90 39.25 1.32 -11.30
C PRO A 90 38.44 1.47 -12.59
N GLY A 91 38.21 2.71 -13.03
CA GLY A 91 37.51 3.02 -14.27
C GLY A 91 35.98 2.84 -14.24
N VAL A 92 35.39 2.47 -13.11
CA VAL A 92 33.93 2.27 -12.97
C VAL A 92 33.40 3.25 -11.92
N ARG A 93 32.40 4.06 -12.29
CA ARG A 93 31.68 4.86 -11.31
C ARG A 93 30.82 3.94 -10.46
N VAL A 94 30.88 4.15 -9.15
CA VAL A 94 30.08 3.38 -8.20
C VAL A 94 29.20 4.31 -7.39
N VAL A 95 28.01 3.80 -7.05
CA VAL A 95 27.19 4.40 -6.00
C VAL A 95 27.61 3.78 -4.68
N GLU A 96 27.97 4.59 -3.71
CA GLU A 96 28.12 4.19 -2.33
C GLU A 96 26.82 4.44 -1.56
N ILE A 97 26.46 3.45 -0.77
CA ILE A 97 25.42 3.51 0.22
C ILE A 97 26.08 3.37 1.58
N ASN A 98 26.02 4.40 2.40
CA ASN A 98 26.73 4.48 3.68
C ASN A 98 25.73 4.72 4.82
N GLN A 99 25.30 3.64 5.47
CA GLN A 99 24.24 3.67 6.46
C GLN A 99 24.77 3.57 7.89
N PRO A 100 24.27 4.38 8.84
CA PRO A 100 24.57 4.21 10.26
C PRO A 100 24.12 2.85 10.80
N PRO A 101 24.80 2.29 11.83
CA PRO A 101 24.51 0.97 12.40
C PRO A 101 23.03 0.71 12.76
N GLY A 102 22.33 1.72 13.29
CA GLY A 102 20.90 1.59 13.67
C GLY A 102 19.90 1.80 12.53
N VAL A 103 20.35 2.37 11.40
CA VAL A 103 19.52 2.55 10.20
C VAL A 103 19.56 1.27 9.37
N ALA A 104 20.75 0.72 9.20
CA ALA A 104 20.98 -0.36 8.28
C ALA A 104 20.37 -1.69 8.74
N SER A 105 20.39 -1.96 10.05
CA SER A 105 19.74 -3.14 10.65
C SER A 105 18.21 -3.11 10.52
N ASN A 106 17.62 -1.92 10.42
CA ASN A 106 16.17 -1.72 10.48
C ASN A 106 15.57 -1.49 9.09
N GLN A 107 16.14 -0.58 8.31
CA GLN A 107 15.54 -0.04 7.08
C GLN A 107 16.07 -0.73 5.82
N GLY A 108 17.32 -1.20 5.83
CA GLY A 108 18.07 -1.44 4.61
C GLY A 108 18.15 -0.18 3.73
N THR A 109 18.58 -0.30 2.49
CA THR A 109 18.62 0.83 1.54
C THR A 109 17.81 0.54 0.31
N LYS A 110 17.39 1.58 -0.40
CA LYS A 110 16.67 1.48 -1.65
C LYS A 110 17.32 2.39 -2.70
N LEU A 111 17.56 1.83 -3.87
CA LEU A 111 17.95 2.56 -5.07
C LEU A 111 17.06 2.07 -6.20
N GLN A 112 16.29 2.97 -6.80
CA GLN A 112 15.32 2.63 -7.83
C GLN A 112 15.75 3.20 -9.18
N SER A 113 15.83 2.33 -10.18
CA SER A 113 16.08 2.72 -11.57
C SER A 113 14.93 3.56 -12.13
N PRO A 114 15.17 4.30 -13.22
CA PRO A 114 14.11 4.75 -14.12
C PRO A 114 13.19 3.60 -14.52
N PHE A 115 11.95 3.96 -14.87
CA PHE A 115 11.01 3.00 -15.41
C PHE A 115 11.42 2.53 -16.79
N ILE A 116 11.42 1.21 -16.97
CA ILE A 116 11.78 0.56 -18.22
C ILE A 116 10.55 -0.08 -18.82
N LYS A 117 10.39 0.09 -20.13
CA LYS A 117 9.31 -0.51 -20.91
C LYS A 117 9.63 -1.98 -21.12
N CYS A 118 8.73 -2.85 -20.69
CA CYS A 118 8.83 -4.29 -20.92
C CYS A 118 7.66 -4.77 -21.80
N GLU A 119 7.91 -5.79 -22.61
CA GLU A 119 6.92 -6.44 -23.46
C GLU A 119 6.23 -7.57 -22.67
N PRO A 120 4.89 -7.65 -22.65
CA PRO A 120 4.18 -8.82 -22.13
C PRO A 120 4.62 -10.10 -22.85
N GLY A 121 4.78 -11.20 -22.12
CA GLY A 121 5.26 -12.49 -22.65
C GLY A 121 6.79 -12.61 -22.78
N ALA A 122 7.52 -11.50 -22.83
CA ALA A 122 8.98 -11.54 -22.96
C ALA A 122 9.70 -11.90 -21.64
N THR A 123 10.85 -12.57 -21.75
CA THR A 123 11.74 -12.89 -20.63
C THR A 123 12.92 -11.94 -20.61
N TYR A 124 13.25 -11.45 -19.42
CA TYR A 124 14.34 -10.53 -19.17
C TYR A 124 15.29 -11.09 -18.11
N SER A 125 16.58 -10.79 -18.25
CA SER A 125 17.60 -11.03 -17.23
C SER A 125 17.99 -9.71 -16.58
N ALA A 126 17.93 -9.68 -15.26
CA ALA A 126 18.20 -8.54 -14.41
C ALA A 126 19.45 -8.83 -13.58
N SER A 127 20.48 -7.98 -13.61
CA SER A 127 21.70 -8.16 -12.84
C SER A 127 22.30 -6.86 -12.31
N VAL A 128 23.12 -6.96 -11.26
CA VAL A 128 23.87 -5.84 -10.68
C VAL A 128 25.18 -6.34 -10.08
N ASP A 129 26.25 -5.57 -10.29
CA ASP A 129 27.52 -5.77 -9.59
C ASP A 129 27.47 -5.02 -8.26
N VAL A 130 27.71 -5.74 -7.17
CA VAL A 130 27.67 -5.19 -5.82
C VAL A 130 28.88 -5.66 -5.03
N MET A 131 29.46 -4.73 -4.27
CA MET A 131 30.45 -5.05 -3.25
C MET A 131 29.78 -4.86 -1.90
N THR A 132 29.57 -5.98 -1.21
CA THR A 132 29.05 -6.02 0.16
C THR A 132 30.11 -6.56 1.10
N TRP A 133 30.01 -6.18 2.38
CA TRP A 133 30.98 -6.50 3.42
C TRP A 133 30.56 -7.76 4.19
N HIS A 134 30.00 -8.78 3.52
CA HIS A 134 29.60 -10.01 4.19
C HIS A 134 29.65 -11.23 3.26
N PRO A 135 30.29 -12.34 3.65
CA PRO A 135 30.49 -13.52 2.80
C PRO A 135 29.20 -14.30 2.52
N VAL A 136 28.13 -14.06 3.28
CA VAL A 136 26.81 -14.73 3.14
C VAL A 136 25.68 -13.74 2.79
N ALA A 137 26.00 -12.46 2.54
CA ALA A 137 24.97 -11.47 2.23
C ALA A 137 24.61 -11.56 0.75
N PHE A 138 23.43 -12.08 0.47
CA PHE A 138 22.87 -12.05 -0.86
C PHE A 138 22.23 -10.70 -1.11
N ALA A 139 22.77 -9.95 -2.06
CA ALA A 139 22.05 -8.86 -2.67
C ALA A 139 20.81 -9.42 -3.37
N LYS A 140 19.63 -9.12 -2.83
CA LYS A 140 18.37 -9.54 -3.45
C LYS A 140 18.00 -8.59 -4.57
N VAL A 141 17.98 -9.06 -5.82
CA VAL A 141 17.44 -8.27 -6.93
C VAL A 141 15.92 -8.40 -6.91
N PHE A 142 15.24 -7.30 -6.63
CA PHE A 142 13.79 -7.18 -6.75
C PHE A 142 13.44 -6.52 -8.08
N VAL A 143 12.53 -7.15 -8.79
CA VAL A 143 11.90 -6.62 -9.99
C VAL A 143 10.42 -6.43 -9.70
N MET A 144 9.94 -5.21 -9.86
CA MET A 144 8.53 -4.86 -9.72
C MET A 144 8.00 -4.38 -11.07
N VAL A 145 6.97 -5.05 -11.59
CA VAL A 145 6.32 -4.69 -12.87
C VAL A 145 5.04 -3.90 -12.55
N TYR A 146 4.99 -2.64 -13.01
CA TYR A 146 3.81 -1.79 -12.89
C TYR A 146 3.09 -1.69 -14.22
N THR A 147 1.79 -1.47 -14.14
CA THR A 147 0.88 -1.42 -15.28
C THR A 147 0.39 -0.02 -15.64
N THR A 148 0.56 0.93 -14.72
CA THR A 148 0.42 2.37 -14.96
C THR A 148 1.52 3.13 -14.23
N ASN A 149 1.73 4.38 -14.64
CA ASN A 149 2.72 5.29 -14.06
C ASN A 149 2.35 5.59 -12.60
N PRO A 150 3.15 5.21 -11.59
CA PRO A 150 2.87 5.60 -10.21
C PRO A 150 3.41 7.01 -9.98
N GLU A 151 2.61 8.04 -10.28
CA GLU A 151 2.92 9.39 -9.82
C GLU A 151 2.69 9.55 -8.31
N PRO A 152 3.49 10.41 -7.64
CA PRO A 152 3.47 10.55 -6.18
C PRO A 152 2.20 11.18 -5.59
N GLU A 153 1.34 11.83 -6.39
CA GLU A 153 0.10 12.44 -5.88
C GLU A 153 -1.04 11.43 -5.67
N LEU A 154 -0.91 10.20 -6.20
CA LEU A 154 -1.84 9.10 -5.99
C LEU A 154 -1.47 8.29 -4.75
N HIS A 155 -1.58 8.94 -3.59
CA HIS A 155 -1.64 8.30 -2.28
C HIS A 155 -2.90 7.41 -2.19
N MET A 156 -2.86 6.20 -2.76
CA MET A 156 -3.64 5.01 -2.37
C MET A 156 -3.52 3.83 -3.35
N LEU A 157 -2.41 3.71 -4.11
CA LEU A 157 -2.17 2.49 -4.90
C LEU A 157 -1.66 1.39 -3.95
N THR A 158 -2.59 0.68 -3.28
CA THR A 158 -2.44 -0.77 -3.17
C THR A 158 -2.16 -1.26 -4.58
N THR A 159 -0.95 -1.69 -4.93
CA THR A 159 -0.61 -2.48 -6.13
C THR A 159 -1.78 -2.67 -7.10
N THR A 160 -2.18 -1.60 -7.81
CA THR A 160 -3.38 -1.61 -8.64
C THR A 160 -2.90 -1.82 -10.06
N GLN A 161 -3.12 -3.05 -10.47
CA GLN A 161 -2.78 -3.60 -11.77
C GLN A 161 -3.86 -3.15 -12.78
N ILE A 162 -3.45 -2.63 -13.94
CA ILE A 162 -4.28 -2.27 -15.10
C ILE A 162 -3.81 -3.14 -16.27
N PRO A 163 -4.67 -3.71 -17.11
CA PRO A 163 -4.21 -4.52 -18.24
C PRO A 163 -3.37 -3.69 -19.23
N ALA A 164 -2.29 -4.26 -19.75
CA ALA A 164 -1.66 -3.76 -20.98
C ALA A 164 -2.52 -4.23 -22.16
N GLY A 165 -3.47 -3.38 -22.57
CA GLY A 165 -4.38 -3.60 -23.69
C GLY A 165 -5.32 -2.41 -23.85
N ASN A 166 -5.73 -2.08 -25.08
CA ASN A 166 -6.56 -0.91 -25.46
C ASN A 166 -5.86 0.47 -25.48
N GLY A 167 -4.63 0.56 -26.03
CA GLY A 167 -4.00 1.87 -26.31
C GLY A 167 -3.43 2.62 -25.10
N LEU A 168 -3.29 1.95 -23.95
CA LEU A 168 -2.68 2.53 -22.74
C LEU A 168 -1.18 2.17 -22.62
N PRO A 169 -0.34 3.04 -22.00
CA PRO A 169 1.11 2.93 -22.06
C PRO A 169 1.66 1.71 -21.32
N ALA A 170 2.80 1.22 -21.82
CA ALA A 170 3.42 -0.04 -21.46
C ALA A 170 3.82 -0.18 -19.98
N LEU A 171 3.96 -1.45 -19.58
CA LEU A 171 4.41 -1.86 -18.26
C LEU A 171 5.75 -1.18 -17.93
N LYS A 172 5.81 -0.52 -16.77
CA LYS A 172 6.97 0.24 -16.30
C LYS A 172 7.57 -0.50 -15.10
N GLN A 173 8.86 -0.85 -15.16
CA GLN A 173 9.51 -1.67 -14.11
C GLN A 173 10.44 -0.88 -13.18
N CYS A 174 10.54 -1.29 -11.91
CA CYS A 174 11.48 -0.75 -10.92
C CYS A 174 12.40 -1.84 -10.33
N TYR A 175 13.66 -1.48 -10.08
CA TYR A 175 14.69 -2.24 -9.36
C TYR A 175 14.69 -1.96 -7.84
N ARG A 176 14.93 -2.99 -7.02
CA ARG A 176 15.23 -2.84 -5.58
C ARG A 176 16.32 -3.82 -5.14
N VAL A 177 17.11 -3.43 -4.14
CA VAL A 177 18.12 -4.28 -3.47
C VAL A 177 18.00 -4.11 -1.94
N GLN A 178 18.18 -5.15 -1.12
CA GLN A 178 18.06 -5.11 0.36
C GLN A 178 19.18 -5.95 1.03
N PHE A 179 19.69 -5.54 2.20
CA PHE A 179 20.94 -6.07 2.80
C PHE A 179 20.93 -6.21 4.35
N PRO A 180 21.57 -7.25 4.93
CA PRO A 180 21.90 -7.37 6.36
C PRO A 180 23.36 -6.97 6.74
N ASN A 181 23.70 -7.06 8.04
CA ASN A 181 24.89 -6.53 8.74
C ASN A 181 26.28 -7.11 8.31
N PRO A 182 27.41 -6.37 8.37
CA PRO A 182 28.71 -6.80 7.82
C PRO A 182 29.70 -7.42 8.83
N GLU A 183 30.67 -8.22 8.30
CA GLU A 183 31.99 -8.48 8.89
C GLU A 183 33.05 -8.82 7.79
N LYS A 184 34.33 -8.69 8.11
CA LYS A 184 35.49 -8.35 7.24
C LYS A 184 35.66 -9.14 5.92
N GLY A 185 35.60 -8.40 4.80
CA GLY A 185 36.17 -8.77 3.49
C GLY A 185 35.45 -8.11 2.31
N LYS A 186 36.13 -7.25 1.54
CA LYS A 186 35.54 -6.56 0.36
C LYS A 186 35.62 -7.46 -0.87
N LYS A 187 34.49 -8.02 -1.33
CA LYS A 187 34.43 -8.79 -2.58
C LYS A 187 33.27 -8.33 -3.46
N TRP A 188 33.55 -8.15 -4.74
CA TRP A 188 32.54 -7.92 -5.77
C TRP A 188 31.81 -9.23 -6.08
N VAL A 189 30.48 -9.16 -6.14
CA VAL A 189 29.60 -10.24 -6.53
C VAL A 189 28.59 -9.69 -7.55
N THR A 190 28.32 -10.45 -8.60
CA THR A 190 27.20 -10.17 -9.50
C THR A 190 26.01 -11.00 -9.04
N THR A 191 24.89 -10.35 -8.74
CA THR A 191 23.62 -11.03 -8.48
C THR A 191 22.72 -10.86 -9.70
N SER A 192 21.99 -11.92 -10.07
CA SER A 192 21.10 -11.89 -11.23
C SER A 192 19.82 -12.70 -11.01
N ARG A 193 18.78 -12.36 -11.77
CA ARG A 193 17.54 -13.14 -11.87
C ARG A 193 16.96 -13.00 -13.26
N GLU A 194 16.34 -14.08 -13.75
CA GLU A 194 15.46 -14.00 -14.91
C GLU A 194 14.01 -13.85 -14.46
N PHE A 195 13.20 -13.21 -15.29
CA PHE A 195 11.76 -13.11 -15.07
C PHE A 195 11.03 -12.96 -16.40
N THR A 196 9.87 -13.60 -16.50
CA THR A 196 8.96 -13.45 -17.64
C THR A 196 7.85 -12.50 -17.27
N VAL A 197 7.56 -11.54 -18.16
CA VAL A 197 6.45 -10.61 -17.98
C VAL A 197 5.16 -11.36 -18.33
N PRO A 198 4.16 -11.41 -17.43
CA PRO A 198 2.91 -12.09 -17.74
C PRO A 198 2.17 -11.40 -18.89
N GLU A 199 1.66 -12.18 -19.85
CA GLU A 199 0.83 -11.67 -20.96
C GLU A 199 -0.51 -11.11 -20.48
N LYS A 200 -1.08 -11.77 -19.47
CA LYS A 200 -2.35 -11.41 -18.85
C LYS A 200 -2.15 -11.33 -17.35
N VAL A 201 -2.61 -10.24 -16.75
CA VAL A 201 -2.69 -10.10 -15.30
C VAL A 201 -4.17 -9.97 -14.97
N SER A 202 -4.73 -10.98 -14.30
CA SER A 202 -6.10 -10.94 -13.79
C SER A 202 -6.12 -10.23 -12.45
N VAL A 203 -6.84 -9.12 -12.39
CA VAL A 203 -6.98 -8.32 -11.17
C VAL A 203 -8.36 -8.61 -10.62
N LYS A 204 -8.43 -9.31 -9.49
CA LYS A 204 -9.65 -9.23 -8.66
C LYS A 204 -9.69 -7.81 -8.15
N ARG A 205 -10.50 -6.96 -8.79
CA ARG A 205 -10.85 -5.65 -8.25
C ARG A 205 -11.48 -5.95 -6.90
N ALA A 206 -10.78 -5.65 -5.80
CA ALA A 206 -11.34 -5.73 -4.47
C ALA A 206 -12.41 -4.63 -4.38
N THR A 207 -13.58 -4.92 -4.94
CA THR A 207 -14.77 -4.13 -4.74
C THR A 207 -15.25 -4.46 -3.33
N ALA A 208 -15.67 -3.44 -2.59
CA ALA A 208 -16.37 -3.66 -1.32
C ALA A 208 -17.83 -4.10 -1.55
N LEU A 209 -18.29 -4.10 -2.80
CA LEU A 209 -19.57 -4.69 -3.19
C LEU A 209 -19.47 -6.21 -3.20
N LEU A 210 -20.57 -6.85 -2.80
CA LEU A 210 -20.80 -8.28 -2.97
C LEU A 210 -20.67 -8.68 -4.44
N VAL A 211 -19.94 -9.75 -4.70
CA VAL A 211 -19.91 -10.46 -5.98
C VAL A 211 -20.39 -11.90 -5.82
N GLU A 212 -20.57 -12.58 -6.95
CA GLU A 212 -20.91 -14.00 -6.98
C GLU A 212 -19.91 -14.82 -6.15
N GLY A 213 -20.42 -15.65 -5.24
CA GLY A 213 -19.64 -16.44 -4.30
C GLY A 213 -19.35 -15.78 -2.95
N ASP A 214 -19.64 -14.47 -2.78
CA ASP A 214 -19.48 -13.82 -1.46
C ASP A 214 -20.61 -14.17 -0.47
N LEU A 215 -21.76 -14.65 -0.96
CA LEU A 215 -22.84 -15.18 -0.13
C LEU A 215 -22.64 -16.68 0.01
N ARG A 216 -22.00 -17.12 1.11
CA ARG A 216 -21.63 -18.53 1.33
C ARG A 216 -22.82 -19.42 1.65
N ASP A 217 -23.81 -18.84 2.32
CA ASP A 217 -25.04 -19.51 2.73
C ASP A 217 -26.22 -18.56 2.53
N VAL A 218 -26.84 -18.66 1.34
CA VAL A 218 -27.95 -17.78 0.92
C VAL A 218 -29.20 -18.06 1.78
N GLU A 219 -29.45 -19.31 2.10
CA GLU A 219 -30.60 -19.75 2.89
C GLU A 219 -30.48 -19.30 4.35
N GLY A 220 -29.34 -19.57 5.00
CA GLY A 220 -29.07 -19.10 6.36
C GLY A 220 -29.13 -17.59 6.49
N LEU A 221 -28.60 -16.85 5.49
CA LEU A 221 -28.71 -15.40 5.45
C LEU A 221 -30.16 -14.94 5.31
N ALA A 222 -30.95 -15.58 4.44
CA ALA A 222 -32.34 -15.24 4.24
C ALA A 222 -33.17 -15.46 5.51
N VAL A 223 -32.92 -16.54 6.26
CA VAL A 223 -33.55 -16.82 7.55
C VAL A 223 -33.22 -15.71 8.57
N LYS A 224 -31.92 -15.37 8.73
CA LYS A 224 -31.50 -14.32 9.67
C LYS A 224 -32.02 -12.93 9.32
N LEU A 225 -32.13 -12.61 8.03
CA LEU A 225 -32.71 -11.34 7.60
C LEU A 225 -34.21 -11.26 7.91
N LYS A 226 -34.94 -12.38 7.96
CA LYS A 226 -36.34 -12.43 8.40
C LYS A 226 -36.51 -12.21 9.92
N GLU A 227 -35.46 -12.41 10.71
CA GLU A 227 -35.49 -12.22 12.17
C GLU A 227 -35.55 -10.73 12.55
N THR A 228 -36.75 -10.17 12.55
CA THR A 228 -36.98 -8.74 12.88
C THR A 228 -36.70 -8.38 14.35
N SER A 229 -36.46 -9.36 15.21
CA SER A 229 -36.00 -9.15 16.60
C SER A 229 -34.57 -8.62 16.66
N HIS A 230 -33.73 -8.92 15.66
CA HIS A 230 -32.37 -8.41 15.57
C HIS A 230 -32.37 -7.03 14.87
N PRO A 231 -31.89 -5.94 15.52
CA PRO A 231 -32.04 -4.59 14.97
C PRO A 231 -31.38 -4.36 13.60
N VAL A 232 -30.23 -5.00 13.33
CA VAL A 232 -29.60 -4.95 11.99
C VAL A 232 -30.47 -5.66 10.95
N SER A 233 -30.99 -6.85 11.27
CA SER A 233 -31.81 -7.64 10.36
C SER A 233 -33.11 -6.92 10.03
N LYS A 234 -33.76 -6.32 11.03
CA LYS A 234 -34.94 -5.48 10.83
C LYS A 234 -34.67 -4.35 9.84
N PHE A 235 -33.60 -3.57 10.06
CA PHE A 235 -33.23 -2.47 9.16
C PHE A 235 -32.95 -2.96 7.74
N LEU A 236 -32.16 -4.02 7.58
CA LEU A 236 -31.82 -4.54 6.26
C LEU A 236 -33.05 -5.09 5.54
N PHE A 237 -33.88 -5.87 6.23
CA PHE A 237 -35.11 -6.43 5.70
C PHE A 237 -36.06 -5.34 5.21
N GLU A 238 -36.25 -4.26 5.97
CA GLU A 238 -37.09 -3.13 5.57
C GLU A 238 -36.63 -2.53 4.23
N GLN A 239 -35.33 -2.51 3.96
CA GLN A 239 -34.72 -1.97 2.74
C GLN A 239 -34.70 -2.93 1.54
N LEU A 240 -34.99 -4.21 1.73
CA LEU A 240 -35.08 -5.18 0.64
C LEU A 240 -36.26 -4.87 -0.29
N SER A 241 -36.09 -5.18 -1.57
CA SER A 241 -37.15 -5.04 -2.56
C SER A 241 -38.32 -5.99 -2.28
N ALA A 242 -39.50 -5.64 -2.79
CA ALA A 242 -40.69 -6.48 -2.63
C ALA A 242 -40.49 -7.88 -3.25
N GLU A 243 -39.75 -7.97 -4.35
CA GLU A 243 -39.45 -9.24 -5.02
C GLU A 243 -38.53 -10.11 -4.15
N THR A 244 -37.46 -9.56 -3.58
CA THR A 244 -36.60 -10.29 -2.66
C THR A 244 -37.38 -10.79 -1.45
N LYS A 245 -38.21 -9.93 -0.82
CA LYS A 245 -39.08 -10.33 0.31
C LYS A 245 -40.04 -11.46 -0.04
N LYS A 246 -40.61 -11.44 -1.25
CA LYS A 246 -41.51 -12.48 -1.75
C LYS A 246 -40.78 -13.82 -1.92
N GLN A 247 -39.58 -13.81 -2.52
CA GLN A 247 -38.78 -15.03 -2.69
C GLN A 247 -38.26 -15.58 -1.35
N MET A 248 -37.97 -14.72 -0.37
CA MET A 248 -37.63 -15.13 1.00
C MET A 248 -38.81 -15.75 1.79
N ALA A 249 -40.04 -15.55 1.32
CA ALA A 249 -41.24 -16.13 1.92
C ALA A 249 -41.67 -17.45 1.26
N THR A 250 -40.98 -17.86 0.18
CA THR A 250 -41.29 -19.07 -0.57
C THR A 250 -40.32 -20.19 -0.17
N GLU A 251 -40.85 -21.34 0.27
CA GLU A 251 -40.05 -22.52 0.58
C GLU A 251 -40.39 -23.67 -0.39
N PRO A 252 -39.38 -24.37 -0.95
CA PRO A 252 -37.93 -24.13 -0.82
C PRO A 252 -37.49 -22.81 -1.50
N PHE A 253 -36.39 -22.21 -1.03
CA PHE A 253 -35.86 -20.97 -1.60
C PHE A 253 -35.47 -21.17 -3.09
N PRO A 254 -35.85 -20.24 -3.99
CA PRO A 254 -35.51 -20.34 -5.41
C PRO A 254 -34.03 -20.00 -5.67
N ASP A 255 -33.42 -20.62 -6.69
CA ASP A 255 -32.02 -20.39 -7.10
C ASP A 255 -31.72 -18.91 -7.40
N SER A 256 -32.73 -18.14 -7.82
CA SER A 256 -32.64 -16.71 -8.10
C SER A 256 -32.42 -15.83 -6.86
N LEU A 257 -32.71 -16.34 -5.66
CA LEU A 257 -32.69 -15.54 -4.43
C LEU A 257 -31.31 -14.96 -4.13
N GLY A 258 -30.24 -15.71 -4.40
CA GLY A 258 -28.86 -15.25 -4.16
C GLY A 258 -28.52 -14.00 -4.97
N GLY A 259 -28.90 -13.96 -6.25
CA GLY A 259 -28.69 -12.80 -7.12
C GLY A 259 -29.47 -11.56 -6.67
N LEU A 260 -30.71 -11.75 -6.20
CA LEU A 260 -31.55 -10.68 -5.70
C LEU A 260 -31.06 -10.11 -4.36
N LEU A 261 -30.72 -10.97 -3.40
CA LEU A 261 -30.12 -10.55 -2.13
C LEU A 261 -28.81 -9.79 -2.37
N MET A 262 -27.95 -10.29 -3.27
CA MET A 262 -26.72 -9.59 -3.63
C MET A 262 -27.00 -8.20 -4.21
N ALA A 263 -27.98 -8.06 -5.11
CA ALA A 263 -28.33 -6.78 -5.72
C ALA A 263 -28.86 -5.77 -4.69
N ASP A 264 -29.79 -6.18 -3.83
CA ASP A 264 -30.38 -5.33 -2.79
C ASP A 264 -29.36 -4.94 -1.72
N LEU A 265 -28.57 -5.90 -1.23
CA LEU A 265 -27.49 -5.61 -0.28
C LEU A 265 -26.45 -4.66 -0.88
N ASN A 266 -26.08 -4.83 -2.16
CA ASN A 266 -25.19 -3.88 -2.84
C ASN A 266 -25.78 -2.48 -2.97
N LYS A 267 -27.10 -2.34 -3.10
CA LYS A 267 -27.78 -1.04 -3.05
C LYS A 267 -27.66 -0.40 -1.67
N ILE A 268 -27.86 -1.19 -0.61
CA ILE A 268 -27.69 -0.74 0.79
C ILE A 268 -26.24 -0.34 1.07
N LEU A 269 -25.26 -1.15 0.61
CA LEU A 269 -23.83 -0.86 0.76
C LEU A 269 -23.45 0.49 0.13
N LYS A 270 -24.04 0.84 -1.02
CA LYS A 270 -23.84 2.13 -1.71
C LYS A 270 -24.56 3.31 -1.04
N GLY A 271 -25.49 3.03 -0.15
CA GLY A 271 -26.29 4.03 0.56
C GLY A 271 -25.53 4.69 1.72
N PRO A 272 -26.28 5.39 2.59
CA PRO A 272 -25.74 5.96 3.84
C PRO A 272 -25.07 4.91 4.74
N ASN A 273 -24.29 5.36 5.71
CA ASN A 273 -23.70 4.48 6.71
C ASN A 273 -24.80 3.75 7.49
N ILE A 274 -24.71 2.42 7.57
CA ILE A 274 -25.72 1.60 8.24
C ILE A 274 -25.51 1.52 9.76
N TYR A 275 -24.40 2.00 10.30
CA TYR A 275 -24.13 1.91 11.75
C TYR A 275 -24.97 2.91 12.56
N THR A 276 -25.68 2.40 13.56
CA THR A 276 -26.07 3.16 14.75
C THR A 276 -25.77 2.32 16.00
N PRO A 277 -25.49 2.93 17.16
CA PRO A 277 -25.21 2.20 18.39
C PRO A 277 -26.32 1.23 18.77
N GLU A 278 -27.58 1.66 18.67
CA GLU A 278 -28.76 0.85 19.00
C GLU A 278 -28.90 -0.32 18.03
N ARG A 279 -28.61 -0.09 16.75
CA ARG A 279 -28.73 -1.10 15.70
C ARG A 279 -27.66 -2.19 15.84
N PHE A 280 -26.46 -1.83 16.24
CA PHE A 280 -25.32 -2.76 16.34
C PHE A 280 -24.97 -3.16 17.78
N ALA A 281 -25.81 -2.82 18.76
CA ALA A 281 -25.57 -3.11 20.18
C ALA A 281 -25.29 -4.60 20.47
N GLN A 282 -25.86 -5.50 19.67
CA GLN A 282 -25.75 -6.95 19.81
C GLN A 282 -24.68 -7.57 18.89
N VAL A 283 -24.01 -6.77 18.06
CA VAL A 283 -23.04 -7.25 17.08
C VAL A 283 -21.63 -7.03 17.61
N ARG A 284 -20.82 -8.10 17.64
CA ARG A 284 -19.41 -8.00 17.96
C ARG A 284 -18.62 -7.57 16.71
N ILE A 285 -18.43 -6.26 16.57
CA ILE A 285 -17.65 -5.65 15.49
C ILE A 285 -16.15 -5.99 15.70
N GLN A 286 -15.51 -6.66 14.73
CA GLN A 286 -14.11 -7.11 14.81
C GLN A 286 -13.19 -6.13 14.05
N GLY A 287 -12.13 -5.61 14.70
CA GLY A 287 -11.09 -4.78 14.06
C GLY A 287 -11.20 -3.28 14.36
N ASP A 288 -10.26 -2.49 13.82
CA ASP A 288 -10.05 -1.04 14.04
C ASP A 288 -11.17 -0.15 13.44
N MET A 289 -12.41 -0.48 13.77
CA MET A 289 -13.59 0.35 13.51
C MET A 289 -13.58 1.61 14.37
N THR A 290 -12.79 1.64 15.44
CA THR A 290 -12.41 2.84 16.19
C THR A 290 -11.85 3.89 15.25
N ALA A 291 -10.85 3.57 14.41
CA ALA A 291 -10.31 4.51 13.43
C ALA A 291 -11.28 4.91 12.30
N ALA A 292 -12.23 4.04 11.94
CA ALA A 292 -13.25 4.34 10.92
C ALA A 292 -14.41 5.20 11.47
N GLN A 293 -14.77 5.01 12.73
CA GLN A 293 -15.76 5.81 13.47
C GLN A 293 -15.16 7.13 13.94
N GLU A 294 -13.89 7.16 14.35
CA GLU A 294 -13.09 8.38 14.56
C GLU A 294 -12.99 9.19 13.26
N ARG A 295 -12.82 8.54 12.10
CA ARG A 295 -12.89 9.21 10.77
C ARG A 295 -14.27 9.77 10.42
N TYR A 296 -15.33 9.24 11.02
CA TYR A 296 -16.69 9.72 10.80
C TYR A 296 -17.09 10.83 11.78
N ALA A 297 -16.49 10.86 12.96
CA ALA A 297 -16.61 11.94 13.93
C ALA A 297 -15.55 13.04 13.73
N SER A 298 -14.50 12.80 12.94
CA SER A 298 -13.49 13.82 12.64
C SER A 298 -14.06 14.92 11.75
N PHE A 299 -13.84 16.18 12.12
CA PHE A 299 -14.06 17.33 11.27
C PHE A 299 -13.27 17.19 9.97
N LYS A 300 -13.92 17.58 8.88
CA LYS A 300 -13.30 17.81 7.57
C LYS A 300 -13.27 19.31 7.29
N GLN A 301 -12.53 19.72 6.25
CA GLN A 301 -12.49 21.13 5.88
C GLN A 301 -13.90 21.63 5.55
N GLU A 302 -14.66 20.87 4.76
CA GLU A 302 -16.04 21.20 4.41
C GLU A 302 -17.02 21.32 5.60
N ASP A 303 -16.65 20.81 6.78
CA ASP A 303 -17.48 20.94 7.98
C ASP A 303 -17.38 22.35 8.60
N ILE A 304 -16.33 23.12 8.31
CA ILE A 304 -16.23 24.51 8.74
C ILE A 304 -16.85 25.39 7.65
N ARG A 305 -18.10 25.81 7.88
CA ARG A 305 -18.92 26.55 6.90
C ARG A 305 -18.68 28.05 6.90
N ASN A 306 -18.20 28.60 8.01
CA ASN A 306 -17.97 30.03 8.19
C ASN A 306 -16.67 30.25 8.96
N VAL A 307 -15.55 30.20 8.22
CA VAL A 307 -14.21 30.35 8.81
C VAL A 307 -13.99 31.77 9.34
N GLU A 308 -14.54 32.79 8.69
CA GLU A 308 -14.50 34.19 9.12
C GLU A 308 -15.20 34.38 10.47
N GLY A 309 -16.42 33.85 10.62
CA GLY A 309 -17.19 33.90 11.86
C GLY A 309 -16.50 33.16 12.99
N MET A 310 -15.97 31.96 12.71
CA MET A 310 -15.19 31.17 13.67
C MET A 310 -13.96 31.95 14.14
N ALA A 311 -13.19 32.51 13.20
CA ALA A 311 -11.99 33.29 13.52
C ALA A 311 -12.34 34.50 14.39
N ALA A 312 -13.36 35.28 14.01
CA ALA A 312 -13.80 36.46 14.75
C ALA A 312 -14.22 36.11 16.19
N ARG A 313 -14.96 35.00 16.38
CA ARG A 313 -15.41 34.54 17.69
C ARG A 313 -14.25 34.08 18.58
N LEU A 314 -13.35 33.27 18.03
CA LEU A 314 -12.15 32.81 18.73
C LEU A 314 -11.19 33.97 19.07
N GLN A 315 -11.03 34.96 18.18
CA GLN A 315 -10.27 36.18 18.44
C GLN A 315 -10.86 37.00 19.59
N LYS A 316 -12.19 37.17 19.59
CA LYS A 316 -12.88 37.96 20.62
C LYS A 316 -12.79 37.29 21.98
N GLY A 317 -12.86 35.95 22.01
CA GLY A 317 -12.67 35.13 23.21
C GLY A 317 -13.60 35.53 24.36
N THR A 318 -14.82 35.98 24.08
CA THR A 318 -15.74 36.44 25.12
C THR A 318 -16.41 35.32 25.89
N ASP A 319 -16.64 34.17 25.25
CA ASP A 319 -17.22 33.01 25.89
C ASP A 319 -16.13 32.07 26.48
N PRO A 320 -16.42 31.37 27.59
CA PRO A 320 -15.45 30.50 28.25
C PRO A 320 -14.88 29.40 27.35
N LEU A 321 -15.70 28.84 26.46
CA LEU A 321 -15.28 27.78 25.55
C LEU A 321 -14.28 28.30 24.50
N SER A 322 -14.53 29.45 23.88
CA SER A 322 -13.58 30.07 22.94
C SER A 322 -12.20 30.34 23.58
N LYS A 323 -12.18 30.78 24.85
CA LYS A 323 -10.91 30.95 25.59
C LYS A 323 -10.20 29.63 25.80
N PHE A 324 -10.93 28.62 26.27
CA PHE A 324 -10.40 27.27 26.46
C PHE A 324 -9.83 26.69 25.16
N LEU A 325 -10.55 26.82 24.04
CA LEU A 325 -10.07 26.36 22.74
C LEU A 325 -8.78 27.06 22.33
N MET A 326 -8.72 28.39 22.46
CA MET A 326 -7.49 29.15 22.16
C MET A 326 -6.32 28.74 23.06
N GLU A 327 -6.54 28.39 24.32
CA GLU A 327 -5.50 27.86 25.21
C GLU A 327 -5.00 26.47 24.78
N LYS A 328 -5.90 25.62 24.27
CA LYS A 328 -5.56 24.27 23.77
C LYS A 328 -4.89 24.29 22.40
N PHE A 329 -5.19 25.29 21.58
CA PHE A 329 -4.66 25.36 20.22
C PHE A 329 -3.15 25.57 20.18
N SER A 330 -2.52 24.96 19.18
CA SER A 330 -1.10 25.18 18.92
C SER A 330 -0.76 26.65 18.69
N THR A 331 0.49 27.02 18.95
CA THR A 331 1.01 28.37 18.71
C THR A 331 0.84 28.81 17.24
N ASN A 332 0.87 27.86 16.30
CA ASN A 332 0.62 28.16 14.89
C ASN A 332 -0.85 28.55 14.65
N THR A 333 -1.80 27.74 15.11
CA THR A 333 -3.24 28.00 14.93
C THR A 333 -3.66 29.28 15.64
N ARG A 334 -3.21 29.52 16.88
CA ARG A 334 -3.46 30.79 17.58
C ARG A 334 -3.02 32.01 16.77
N ARG A 335 -1.83 31.93 16.16
CA ARG A 335 -1.30 33.01 15.32
C ARG A 335 -2.14 33.19 14.06
N GLN A 336 -2.57 32.10 13.42
CA GLN A 336 -3.44 32.17 12.24
C GLN A 336 -4.80 32.78 12.58
N VAL A 337 -5.39 32.41 13.73
CA VAL A 337 -6.61 33.02 14.24
C VAL A 337 -6.40 34.51 14.48
N HIS A 338 -5.39 34.93 15.25
CA HIS A 338 -5.14 36.36 15.54
C HIS A 338 -4.85 37.21 14.30
N ASN A 339 -4.18 36.63 13.30
CA ASN A 339 -3.81 37.34 12.07
C ASN A 339 -4.85 37.20 10.96
N PHE A 340 -5.96 36.50 11.19
CA PHE A 340 -6.99 36.31 10.19
C PHE A 340 -7.65 37.65 9.82
N GLY A 341 -7.74 37.94 8.52
CA GLY A 341 -8.21 39.24 8.01
C GLY A 341 -7.14 40.34 7.91
N SER A 342 -5.88 40.08 8.29
CA SER A 342 -4.78 41.03 8.09
C SER A 342 -4.15 40.93 6.69
N ASN A 343 -3.85 42.08 6.06
CA ASN A 343 -3.20 42.19 4.74
C ASN A 343 -1.68 41.87 4.77
N ALA A 344 -1.27 40.87 5.54
CA ALA A 344 0.13 40.45 5.60
C ALA A 344 0.53 39.77 4.28
N LYS A 345 1.65 40.20 3.67
CA LYS A 345 2.24 39.50 2.51
C LYS A 345 2.62 38.08 2.93
N ARG A 346 2.17 37.06 2.17
CA ARG A 346 2.44 35.65 2.44
C ARG A 346 3.00 34.95 1.20
N HIS A 347 3.92 34.00 1.43
CA HIS A 347 4.52 33.11 0.42
C HIS A 347 3.82 31.74 0.39
N SER A 348 2.51 31.69 0.57
CA SER A 348 1.74 30.45 0.53
C SER A 348 0.87 30.40 -0.72
N THR A 349 0.67 29.19 -1.25
CA THR A 349 -0.20 28.91 -2.40
C THR A 349 -1.66 28.74 -1.99
N LEU A 350 -1.96 28.59 -0.71
CA LEU A 350 -3.33 28.51 -0.17
C LEU A 350 -3.83 29.87 0.29
N SER A 351 -5.14 30.10 0.21
CA SER A 351 -5.76 31.29 0.79
C SER A 351 -5.67 31.26 2.33
N PRO A 352 -5.64 32.43 3.01
CA PRO A 352 -5.63 32.48 4.47
C PRO A 352 -6.81 31.72 5.12
N ALA A 353 -7.97 31.71 4.46
CA ALA A 353 -9.15 30.93 4.83
C ALA A 353 -8.87 29.43 4.84
N GLU A 354 -8.33 28.88 3.75
CA GLU A 354 -8.01 27.44 3.64
C GLU A 354 -6.91 27.01 4.62
N GLU A 355 -5.90 27.85 4.86
CA GLU A 355 -4.85 27.59 5.85
C GLU A 355 -5.41 27.49 7.27
N LEU A 356 -6.26 28.46 7.65
CA LEU A 356 -6.87 28.48 8.97
C LEU A 356 -7.84 27.31 9.12
N GLN A 357 -8.68 27.06 8.11
CA GLN A 357 -9.63 25.94 8.09
C GLN A 357 -8.92 24.60 8.27
N LYS A 358 -7.82 24.36 7.53
CA LYS A 358 -7.01 23.14 7.68
C LYS A 358 -6.44 22.99 9.09
N SER A 359 -6.00 24.09 9.70
CA SER A 359 -5.43 24.07 11.05
C SER A 359 -6.52 23.85 12.11
N LEU A 360 -7.67 24.52 12.01
CA LEU A 360 -8.81 24.33 12.90
C LEU A 360 -9.34 22.90 12.86
N VAL A 361 -9.46 22.30 11.67
CA VAL A 361 -9.84 20.88 11.53
C VAL A 361 -8.91 19.97 12.30
N LYS A 362 -7.60 20.19 12.16
CA LYS A 362 -6.60 19.40 12.89
C LYS A 362 -6.80 19.52 14.40
N GLU A 363 -6.95 20.75 14.90
CA GLU A 363 -7.05 21.01 16.34
C GLU A 363 -8.36 20.47 16.92
N PHE A 364 -9.49 20.62 16.22
CA PHE A 364 -10.77 20.04 16.65
C PHE A 364 -10.75 18.52 16.64
N ASN A 365 -10.06 17.90 15.68
CA ASN A 365 -9.89 16.45 15.65
C ASN A 365 -9.02 15.95 16.81
N GLU A 366 -7.92 16.66 17.10
CA GLU A 366 -7.07 16.36 18.25
C GLU A 366 -7.83 16.51 19.58
N LEU A 367 -8.65 17.57 19.72
CA LEU A 367 -9.51 17.76 20.88
C LEU A 367 -10.60 16.68 20.99
N GLY A 368 -11.19 16.28 19.87
CA GLY A 368 -12.23 15.27 19.81
C GLY A 368 -11.77 13.89 20.31
N LEU A 369 -10.51 13.55 20.06
CA LEU A 369 -9.87 12.30 20.50
C LEU A 369 -9.46 12.31 21.99
N GLY A 370 -9.46 13.47 22.63
CA GLY A 370 -9.10 13.60 24.05
C GLY A 370 -10.22 13.19 25.01
N ASP A 371 -9.99 13.45 26.30
CA ASP A 371 -11.00 13.27 27.34
C ASP A 371 -12.25 14.14 27.08
N CYS A 372 -13.36 13.80 27.75
CA CYS A 372 -14.55 14.65 27.74
C CYS A 372 -14.20 16.05 28.25
N PHE A 373 -14.31 17.07 27.41
CA PHE A 373 -14.01 18.45 27.79
C PHE A 373 -15.25 19.23 28.26
N TYR A 374 -16.40 18.56 28.38
CA TYR A 374 -17.59 19.18 28.95
C TYR A 374 -17.39 19.51 30.42
N THR A 375 -17.65 20.77 30.75
CA THR A 375 -17.89 21.24 32.12
C THR A 375 -19.04 22.23 32.09
N THR A 376 -19.75 22.37 33.20
CA THR A 376 -20.88 23.31 33.29
C THR A 376 -20.45 24.74 33.03
N GLU A 377 -19.23 25.12 33.44
CA GLU A 377 -18.65 26.45 33.28
C GLU A 377 -18.30 26.74 31.81
N LEU A 378 -17.68 25.78 31.11
CA LEU A 378 -17.31 25.96 29.71
C LEU A 378 -18.52 26.08 28.79
N PHE A 379 -19.59 25.34 29.08
CA PHE A 379 -20.79 25.27 28.27
C PHE A 379 -21.95 26.12 28.78
N ALA A 380 -21.71 27.01 29.75
CA ALA A 380 -22.74 27.84 30.37
C ALA A 380 -23.53 28.72 29.36
N GLN A 381 -22.90 29.08 28.24
CA GLN A 381 -23.49 29.91 27.17
C GLN A 381 -23.95 29.09 25.95
N VAL A 382 -23.87 27.76 26.01
CA VAL A 382 -24.20 26.87 24.90
C VAL A 382 -25.54 26.20 25.17
N GLN A 383 -26.46 26.29 24.21
CA GLN A 383 -27.76 25.63 24.33
C GLN A 383 -27.66 24.16 23.89
N LEU A 384 -27.30 23.29 24.85
CA LEU A 384 -27.16 21.86 24.58
C LEU A 384 -28.53 21.18 24.39
N SER A 385 -28.61 20.26 23.43
CA SER A 385 -29.83 19.46 23.20
C SER A 385 -30.09 18.49 24.37
N ALA A 386 -31.35 18.04 24.52
CA ALA A 386 -31.70 17.10 25.59
C ALA A 386 -30.89 15.78 25.51
N ALA A 387 -30.57 15.33 24.30
CA ALA A 387 -29.73 14.17 24.06
C ALA A 387 -28.29 14.42 24.54
N THR A 388 -27.70 15.56 24.17
CA THR A 388 -26.33 15.94 24.59
C THR A 388 -26.25 16.12 26.11
N GLN A 389 -27.25 16.75 26.74
CA GLN A 389 -27.34 16.87 28.20
C GLN A 389 -27.42 15.53 28.92
N ALA A 390 -28.09 14.53 28.33
CA ALA A 390 -28.12 13.18 28.89
C ALA A 390 -26.74 12.50 28.75
N ALA A 391 -26.10 12.64 27.59
CA ALA A 391 -24.80 12.03 27.30
C ALA A 391 -23.67 12.59 28.19
N VAL A 392 -23.66 13.89 28.51
CA VAL A 392 -22.61 14.47 29.37
C VAL A 392 -22.74 14.07 30.84
N LYS A 393 -23.93 13.66 31.32
CA LYS A 393 -24.12 13.16 32.70
C LYS A 393 -23.48 11.80 32.92
N GLN A 394 -23.40 11.00 31.87
CA GLN A 394 -22.70 9.71 31.86
C GLN A 394 -21.82 9.65 30.62
N PRO A 395 -20.66 10.34 30.63
CA PRO A 395 -19.80 10.44 29.47
C PRO A 395 -19.48 9.04 28.94
N PRO A 396 -19.80 8.76 27.67
CA PRO A 396 -19.48 7.47 27.08
C PRO A 396 -17.95 7.34 26.94
N ARG A 397 -17.49 6.12 26.64
CA ARG A 397 -16.07 5.83 26.42
C ARG A 397 -15.81 5.46 24.97
N GLY A 398 -14.55 5.57 24.54
CA GLY A 398 -14.13 5.17 23.19
C GLY A 398 -14.79 6.01 22.09
N PRO A 399 -15.22 5.43 20.96
CA PRO A 399 -15.74 6.17 19.82
C PRO A 399 -16.94 7.09 20.13
N GLU A 400 -17.78 6.71 21.08
CA GLU A 400 -18.94 7.50 21.49
C GLU A 400 -18.52 8.76 22.26
N LEU A 401 -17.36 8.75 22.92
CA LEU A 401 -16.78 9.96 23.51
C LEU A 401 -16.35 10.94 22.42
N VAL A 402 -15.74 10.44 21.35
CA VAL A 402 -15.31 11.28 20.21
C VAL A 402 -16.52 11.93 19.53
N LYS A 403 -17.62 11.19 19.38
CA LYS A 403 -18.89 11.74 18.88
C LYS A 403 -19.47 12.79 19.82
N LEU A 404 -19.50 12.51 21.13
CA LEU A 404 -19.97 13.49 22.12
C LEU A 404 -19.16 14.79 22.03
N ASN A 405 -17.83 14.68 21.99
CA ASN A 405 -16.93 15.82 21.85
C ASN A 405 -17.17 16.61 20.55
N ARG A 406 -17.43 15.92 19.43
CA ARG A 406 -17.83 16.57 18.16
C ARG A 406 -19.17 17.29 18.32
N THR A 407 -20.20 16.63 18.83
CA THR A 407 -21.55 17.21 19.02
C THR A 407 -21.51 18.44 19.93
N LEU A 408 -20.69 18.40 20.99
CA LEU A 408 -20.47 19.55 21.86
C LEU A 408 -19.89 20.76 21.09
N LEU A 409 -18.93 20.55 20.18
CA LEU A 409 -18.43 21.61 19.30
C LEU A 409 -19.50 22.09 18.31
N GLU A 410 -20.23 21.18 17.65
CA GLU A 410 -21.29 21.53 16.71
C GLU A 410 -22.41 22.36 17.36
N GLU A 411 -22.83 22.00 18.58
CA GLU A 411 -23.85 22.75 19.32
C GLU A 411 -23.32 24.08 19.88
N ALA A 412 -22.01 24.18 20.14
CA ALA A 412 -21.37 25.43 20.56
C ALA A 412 -21.14 26.43 19.41
N PHE A 413 -20.93 25.93 18.19
CA PHE A 413 -20.64 26.71 16.99
C PHE A 413 -21.62 26.38 15.84
N PRO A 414 -22.94 26.54 16.04
CA PRO A 414 -23.95 26.05 15.10
C PRO A 414 -23.98 26.83 13.78
N THR A 415 -23.41 28.04 13.72
CA THR A 415 -23.32 28.83 12.47
C THR A 415 -22.03 28.59 11.71
N GLU A 416 -21.00 28.14 12.42
CA GLU A 416 -19.64 27.97 11.91
C GLU A 416 -19.34 26.53 11.53
N LEU A 417 -19.99 25.55 12.18
CA LEU A 417 -19.82 24.12 11.94
C LEU A 417 -21.06 23.47 11.32
N ALA A 418 -20.82 22.54 10.40
CA ALA A 418 -21.83 21.62 9.91
C ALA A 418 -22.13 20.55 10.96
N LYS A 419 -23.42 20.25 11.15
CA LYS A 419 -23.81 19.05 11.92
C LYS A 419 -23.41 17.79 11.16
N ALA A 420 -23.03 16.75 11.90
CA ALA A 420 -22.77 15.42 11.35
C ALA A 420 -24.02 14.91 10.60
N GLY A 421 -24.00 15.00 9.28
CA GLY A 421 -25.12 14.63 8.39
C GLY A 421 -25.56 15.73 7.42
N ASP A 422 -25.32 17.00 7.73
CA ASP A 422 -25.74 18.15 6.91
C ASP A 422 -24.66 18.60 5.90
N ALA A 423 -23.45 18.03 5.94
CA ALA A 423 -22.44 18.23 4.90
C ALA A 423 -22.98 17.68 3.57
N ALA A 424 -23.65 18.54 2.81
CA ALA A 424 -24.47 18.18 1.67
C ALA A 424 -23.69 17.47 0.55
N ALA A 425 -24.27 16.38 0.05
CA ALA A 425 -24.40 16.08 -1.37
C ALA A 425 -23.12 16.02 -2.24
N GLY A 426 -22.01 15.54 -1.70
CA GLY A 426 -20.97 14.89 -2.53
C GLY A 426 -21.39 13.46 -2.89
N PRO A 427 -20.88 12.86 -3.99
CA PRO A 427 -21.07 11.42 -4.24
C PRO A 427 -20.65 10.65 -2.98
N PRO A 428 -21.39 9.61 -2.56
CA PRO A 428 -21.13 8.93 -1.28
C PRO A 428 -19.64 8.59 -1.21
N ALA A 429 -18.97 9.14 -0.19
CA ALA A 429 -17.54 8.96 0.00
C ALA A 429 -17.22 7.47 -0.17
N ARG A 430 -16.21 7.15 -0.99
CA ARG A 430 -15.79 5.77 -1.30
C ARG A 430 -15.60 4.88 -0.04
N ASP A 431 -15.52 5.48 1.14
CA ASP A 431 -15.42 4.84 2.44
C ASP A 431 -16.72 4.19 2.96
N ASN A 432 -17.92 4.60 2.50
CA ASN A 432 -19.19 4.02 2.99
C ASN A 432 -19.40 2.58 2.56
N VAL A 433 -19.15 2.29 1.29
CA VAL A 433 -19.33 0.93 0.75
C VAL A 433 -18.49 -0.07 1.53
N ARG A 434 -17.25 0.31 1.84
CA ARG A 434 -16.33 -0.53 2.62
C ARG A 434 -16.73 -0.64 4.08
N THR A 435 -17.13 0.45 4.72
CA THR A 435 -17.57 0.45 6.11
C THR A 435 -18.84 -0.40 6.28
N ASN A 436 -19.84 -0.16 5.44
CA ASN A 436 -21.06 -0.95 5.41
C ASN A 436 -20.76 -2.44 5.13
N ARG A 437 -19.80 -2.73 4.25
CA ARG A 437 -19.37 -4.10 3.96
C ARG A 437 -18.81 -4.81 5.19
N LEU A 438 -17.89 -4.16 5.91
CA LEU A 438 -17.30 -4.72 7.14
C LEU A 438 -18.35 -4.93 8.23
N LEU A 439 -19.29 -4.00 8.38
CA LEU A 439 -20.41 -4.12 9.31
C LEU A 439 -21.32 -5.32 8.99
N LEU A 440 -21.59 -5.56 7.70
CA LEU A 440 -22.36 -6.73 7.28
C LEU A 440 -21.61 -8.04 7.57
N GLU A 441 -20.30 -8.10 7.33
CA GLU A 441 -19.48 -9.28 7.62
C GLU A 441 -19.38 -9.61 9.10
N ASP A 442 -19.35 -8.58 9.96
CA ASP A 442 -19.32 -8.77 11.42
C ASP A 442 -20.69 -9.21 11.96
N THR A 443 -21.77 -8.87 11.26
CA THR A 443 -23.14 -9.26 11.64
C THR A 443 -23.51 -10.65 11.13
N TYR A 444 -23.14 -10.96 9.88
CA TYR A 444 -23.56 -12.18 9.18
C TYR A 444 -22.35 -13.01 8.76
N PRO A 445 -22.03 -14.11 9.47
CA PRO A 445 -20.95 -15.02 9.09
C PRO A 445 -21.19 -15.71 7.73
N GLU A 446 -22.43 -15.70 7.23
CA GLU A 446 -22.84 -16.19 5.91
C GLU A 446 -22.25 -15.35 4.76
N ILE A 447 -21.76 -14.15 5.06
CA ILE A 447 -21.09 -13.27 4.11
C ILE A 447 -19.58 -13.52 4.20
N GLU A 448 -18.96 -13.86 3.06
CA GLU A 448 -17.51 -13.98 2.92
C GLU A 448 -16.83 -12.72 3.47
N LYS A 449 -15.95 -12.90 4.45
CA LYS A 449 -15.15 -11.78 4.95
C LYS A 449 -14.33 -11.25 3.79
N LEU A 450 -14.48 -9.96 3.46
CA LEU A 450 -13.55 -9.27 2.60
C LEU A 450 -12.19 -9.54 3.20
N LYS A 451 -11.27 -10.10 2.40
CA LYS A 451 -9.92 -10.41 2.85
C LYS A 451 -9.38 -9.16 3.51
N ARG A 452 -9.46 -9.12 4.84
CA ARG A 452 -9.09 -7.96 5.63
C ARG A 452 -7.65 -7.75 5.23
N ARG A 453 -7.23 -6.47 5.10
CA ARG A 453 -5.80 -6.25 5.11
C ARG A 453 -5.31 -7.04 6.32
N PRO A 454 -4.37 -7.97 6.14
CA PRO A 454 -3.72 -8.58 7.28
C PRO A 454 -3.37 -7.40 8.16
N ASP A 455 -3.78 -7.48 9.43
CA ASP A 455 -3.31 -6.55 10.44
C ASP A 455 -1.80 -6.38 10.15
N VAL A 456 -1.28 -5.16 10.21
CA VAL A 456 0.13 -4.93 9.90
C VAL A 456 1.04 -5.83 10.78
N THR A 457 0.46 -6.38 11.86
CA THR A 457 0.98 -7.40 12.77
C THR A 457 0.86 -8.87 12.31
N GLN A 458 -0.11 -9.26 11.47
CA GLN A 458 -0.32 -10.65 11.03
C GLN A 458 -0.35 -10.76 9.51
N ARG A 459 0.84 -10.77 8.89
CA ARG A 459 1.01 -10.92 7.44
C ARG A 459 0.63 -12.33 6.97
N PRO A 460 0.12 -12.49 5.73
CA PRO A 460 0.03 -13.80 5.10
C PRO A 460 1.45 -14.32 4.90
N GLU A 461 1.59 -15.63 4.80
CA GLU A 461 2.81 -16.35 4.41
C GLU A 461 3.31 -15.90 3.02
N TYR A 462 3.89 -14.70 2.97
CA TYR A 462 5.15 -14.57 2.26
C TYR A 462 6.10 -15.55 2.93
N MET A 463 7.02 -16.17 2.19
CA MET A 463 8.22 -16.74 2.80
C MET A 463 9.01 -15.59 3.48
N THR A 464 8.52 -15.08 4.61
CA THR A 464 9.35 -14.70 5.72
C THR A 464 10.07 -15.97 6.11
N PHE A 465 11.33 -16.07 5.70
CA PHE A 465 12.29 -16.58 6.64
C PHE A 465 12.00 -15.87 7.95
N GLN A 466 11.49 -16.59 8.94
CA GLN A 466 11.51 -16.09 10.30
C GLN A 466 12.97 -15.72 10.58
N PRO A 467 13.27 -14.51 11.05
CA PRO A 467 14.56 -14.25 11.67
C PRO A 467 14.54 -15.01 13.01
N GLU A 468 14.66 -16.33 12.95
CA GLU A 468 15.07 -17.09 14.12
C GLU A 468 16.46 -16.59 14.47
N MET A 469 16.48 -15.71 15.48
CA MET A 469 17.66 -15.24 16.21
C MET A 469 18.75 -14.55 15.36
N PHE A 470 18.49 -13.30 14.96
CA PHE A 470 19.60 -12.34 14.96
C PHE A 470 19.91 -12.02 16.41
N GLY A 471 20.86 -12.78 16.97
CA GLY A 471 21.35 -12.59 18.33
C GLY A 471 21.71 -11.13 18.60
N THR A 472 21.42 -10.72 19.82
CA THR A 472 21.70 -9.42 20.48
C THR A 472 23.19 -9.08 20.60
N ALA A 473 24.03 -9.49 19.66
CA ALA A 473 25.46 -9.32 19.76
C ALA A 473 26.05 -8.84 18.43
N LEU A 474 25.92 -7.53 18.18
CA LEU A 474 26.98 -6.69 17.61
C LEU A 474 26.46 -5.24 17.51
N GLN A 475 26.66 -4.47 18.58
CA GLN A 475 26.79 -3.01 18.46
C GLN A 475 28.07 -2.72 17.66
N GLU A 476 28.05 -2.92 16.35
CA GLU A 476 29.13 -2.42 15.52
C GLU A 476 29.06 -0.89 15.49
N LYS A 477 30.13 -0.24 15.96
CA LYS A 477 30.27 1.23 16.01
C LYS A 477 30.51 1.85 14.63
N SER A 478 30.39 1.10 13.53
CA SER A 478 30.79 1.51 12.19
C SER A 478 29.65 1.40 11.18
N ASN A 479 29.58 2.38 10.28
CA ASN A 479 28.57 2.38 9.22
C ASN A 479 28.67 1.14 8.32
N ILE A 480 27.53 0.69 7.81
CA ILE A 480 27.44 -0.33 6.77
C ILE A 480 27.59 0.35 5.43
N VAL A 481 28.67 0.01 4.71
CA VAL A 481 29.00 0.62 3.43
C VAL A 481 28.86 -0.41 2.30
N SER A 482 28.00 -0.15 1.32
CA SER A 482 27.83 -0.97 0.12
C SER A 482 28.18 -0.18 -1.13
N TYR A 483 28.80 -0.82 -2.12
CA TYR A 483 29.09 -0.18 -3.41
C TYR A 483 28.39 -0.92 -4.56
N PHE A 484 27.89 -0.15 -5.53
CA PHE A 484 27.10 -0.67 -6.64
C PHE A 484 27.59 -0.14 -7.97
N CYS A 485 27.62 -0.99 -9.00
CA CYS A 485 27.81 -0.58 -10.38
C CYS A 485 27.15 -1.56 -11.36
N ASN A 486 27.17 -1.20 -12.64
CA ASN A 486 26.81 -2.07 -13.75
C ASN A 486 25.43 -2.72 -13.63
N PHE A 487 24.40 -1.92 -13.32
CA PHE A 487 23.02 -2.43 -13.33
C PHE A 487 22.62 -2.81 -14.75
N LYS A 488 22.09 -4.01 -14.98
CA LYS A 488 21.72 -4.48 -16.32
C LYS A 488 20.33 -5.08 -16.33
N ILE A 489 19.49 -4.63 -17.26
CA ILE A 489 18.34 -5.41 -17.72
C ILE A 489 18.52 -5.68 -19.20
N VAL A 490 18.47 -6.94 -19.58
CA VAL A 490 18.53 -7.35 -20.98
C VAL A 490 17.33 -8.24 -21.28
N LYS A 491 16.77 -8.10 -22.48
CA LYS A 491 15.73 -8.99 -23.00
C LYS A 491 16.42 -10.28 -23.47
N VAL A 492 16.12 -11.41 -22.82
CA VAL A 492 16.74 -12.71 -23.15
C VAL A 492 15.85 -13.59 -24.03
N LYS A 493 14.54 -13.37 -24.00
CA LYS A 493 13.56 -14.05 -24.87
C LYS A 493 12.47 -13.07 -25.32
N ALA A 494 12.09 -13.12 -26.59
CA ALA A 494 10.91 -12.41 -27.10
C ALA A 494 9.61 -13.03 -26.59
N ALA A 495 8.53 -12.25 -26.62
CA ALA A 495 7.19 -12.80 -26.48
C ALA A 495 6.91 -13.77 -27.65
N GLU A 496 6.23 -14.88 -27.37
CA GLU A 496 5.85 -15.88 -28.37
C GLU A 496 4.65 -15.44 -29.21
#